data_AF-K1LSK3-F1
#
_entry.id   AF-K1LSK3-F1
#
_cell.length_a   1.000
_cell.length_b   1.000
_cell.length_c   1.000
_cell.angle_alpha   90.00
_cell.angle_beta   90.00
_cell.angle_gamma   90.00
#
_symmetry.space_group_name_H-M   'P 1'
#
loop_
_entity.id
_entity.type
_entity.pdbx_description
1 polymer ?
#
loop_
_entity_poly.entity_id
_entity_poly.type
_entity_poly.pdbx_seq_one_letter_code
_entity_poly.pdbx_strand_id
1 'polypeptide(L)'
;MEIHPLLFIASPVYIQEKRVEVEEESTSIYVRPATEKIENALIARQLHYFSKPTKEPRVLVFILKSGEKIHGSIDKISGSQVLLNCYDTKRWIKANEIVLIHHTL
;
A
#
# COMPACT_ATOMS: atom_id res chain seq x y z
N MET A 1 -38.20 -39.48 -21.71
CA MET A 1 -37.44 -38.58 -20.82
C MET A 1 -36.29 -39.39 -20.27
N GLU A 2 -35.08 -39.13 -20.75
CA GLU A 2 -33.87 -39.79 -20.25
C GLU A 2 -33.47 -39.12 -18.93
N ILE A 3 -33.29 -39.93 -17.88
CA ILE A 3 -32.90 -39.47 -16.56
C ILE A 3 -31.38 -39.61 -16.48
N HIS A 4 -30.68 -38.49 -16.50
CA HIS A 4 -29.24 -38.48 -16.22
C HIS A 4 -29.00 -38.36 -14.71
N PRO A 5 -28.17 -39.23 -14.11
CA PRO A 5 -27.87 -39.14 -12.69
C PRO A 5 -27.04 -37.89 -12.41
N LEU A 6 -27.47 -37.10 -11.42
CA LEU A 6 -26.73 -35.93 -10.94
C LEU A 6 -25.50 -36.42 -10.17
N LEU A 7 -24.30 -36.13 -10.70
CA LEU A 7 -23.04 -36.33 -9.99
C LEU A 7 -22.93 -35.31 -8.86
N PHE A 8 -23.16 -35.76 -7.62
CA PHE A 8 -22.93 -34.97 -6.42
C PHE A 8 -21.47 -35.10 -6.01
N ILE A 9 -20.66 -34.07 -6.25
CA ILE A 9 -19.27 -34.03 -5.80
C ILE A 9 -19.26 -33.23 -4.49
N ALA A 10 -18.96 -33.90 -3.38
CA ALA A 10 -18.75 -33.23 -2.10
C ALA A 10 -17.54 -32.31 -2.22
N SER A 11 -17.72 -31.01 -2.00
CA SER A 11 -16.62 -30.06 -1.90
C SER A 11 -15.79 -30.39 -0.65
N PRO A 12 -14.45 -30.39 -0.71
CA PRO A 12 -13.64 -30.68 0.46
C PRO A 12 -13.86 -29.60 1.52
N VAL A 13 -14.22 -30.02 2.73
CA VAL A 13 -14.22 -29.16 3.90
C VAL A 13 -12.75 -28.90 4.25
N TYR A 14 -12.32 -27.63 4.28
CA TYR A 14 -11.00 -27.28 4.78
C TYR A 14 -10.93 -27.68 6.27
N ILE A 15 -10.32 -28.83 6.54
CA ILE A 15 -10.02 -29.27 7.90
C ILE A 15 -8.93 -28.34 8.44
N GLN A 16 -9.26 -27.51 9.43
CA GLN A 16 -8.25 -26.82 10.23
C GLN A 16 -7.58 -27.81 11.17
N GLU A 17 -6.62 -28.58 10.65
CA GLU A 17 -5.57 -29.20 11.47
C GLU A 17 -4.46 -28.14 11.64
N LYS A 18 -3.82 -27.91 12.78
CA LYS A 18 -3.51 -28.78 13.92
C LYS A 18 -3.04 -27.85 15.05
N ARG A 19 -3.34 -28.15 16.32
CA ARG A 19 -2.58 -27.58 17.44
C ARG A 19 -1.15 -28.12 17.32
N VAL A 20 -0.21 -27.22 17.05
CA VAL A 20 1.22 -27.54 17.03
C VAL A 20 1.71 -27.52 18.48
N GLU A 21 2.12 -28.69 18.98
CA GLU A 21 2.98 -28.78 20.16
C GLU A 21 4.27 -28.03 19.87
N VAL A 22 4.59 -27.08 20.74
CA VAL A 22 5.75 -26.20 20.62
C VAL A 22 6.98 -26.99 21.07
N GLU A 23 7.71 -27.56 20.12
CA GLU A 23 9.12 -27.87 20.31
C GLU A 23 9.92 -26.58 20.12
N GLU A 24 10.77 -26.27 21.11
CA GLU A 24 11.61 -25.08 21.18
C GLU A 24 12.75 -25.14 20.14
N GLU A 25 12.45 -24.82 18.89
CA GLU A 25 13.46 -24.40 17.92
C GLU A 25 13.29 -22.91 17.64
N SER A 26 14.25 -22.11 18.12
CA SER A 26 14.34 -20.65 17.89
C SER A 26 14.57 -20.35 16.40
N THR A 27 13.51 -20.48 15.61
CA THR A 27 13.38 -19.83 14.31
C THR A 27 12.76 -18.47 14.57
N SER A 28 13.58 -17.42 14.45
CA SER A 28 13.07 -16.05 14.55
C SER A 28 12.05 -15.83 13.43
N ILE A 29 10.77 -15.84 13.80
CA ILE A 29 9.69 -15.57 12.85
C ILE A 29 9.80 -14.09 12.46
N TYR A 30 10.24 -13.82 11.23
CA TYR A 30 10.18 -12.47 10.66
C TYR A 30 8.71 -12.11 10.43
N VAL A 31 8.12 -11.41 11.39
CA VAL A 31 6.79 -10.81 11.24
C VAL A 31 6.95 -9.60 10.35
N ARG A 32 6.45 -9.67 9.11
CA ARG A 32 6.33 -8.48 8.26
C ARG A 32 5.50 -7.45 9.03
N PRO A 33 6.02 -6.23 9.28
CA PRO A 33 5.22 -5.20 9.91
C PRO A 33 3.97 -4.98 9.05
N ALA A 34 2.81 -4.94 9.69
CA ALA A 34 1.56 -4.66 9.00
C ALA A 34 1.74 -3.36 8.21
N THR A 35 1.44 -3.38 6.91
CA THR A 35 1.57 -2.20 6.07
C THR A 35 0.57 -1.17 6.57
N GLU A 36 1.08 -0.11 7.18
CA GLU A 36 0.27 1.05 7.57
C GLU A 36 -0.49 1.54 6.34
N LYS A 37 -1.81 1.71 6.50
CA LYS A 37 -2.68 2.23 5.45
C LYS A 37 -2.72 3.74 5.50
N ILE A 38 -3.05 4.34 4.36
CA ILE A 38 -3.31 5.78 4.27
C ILE A 38 -4.70 6.04 4.87
N GLU A 39 -4.77 6.79 5.96
CA GLU A 39 -6.02 7.06 6.69
C GLU A 39 -6.95 7.99 5.90
N ASN A 40 -6.37 9.02 5.26
CA ASN A 40 -7.12 9.98 4.49
C ASN A 40 -7.37 9.47 3.06
N ALA A 41 -8.62 9.10 2.76
CA ALA A 41 -9.02 8.59 1.47
C ALA A 41 -8.82 9.58 0.30
N LEU A 42 -8.93 10.90 0.54
CA LEU A 42 -8.68 11.92 -0.48
C LEU A 42 -7.20 11.95 -0.86
N ILE A 43 -6.31 11.96 0.15
CA ILE A 43 -4.87 11.93 -0.07
C ILE A 43 -4.47 10.65 -0.79
N ALA A 44 -5.03 9.50 -0.39
CA ALA A 44 -4.81 8.23 -1.07
C ALA A 44 -5.19 8.29 -2.56
N ARG A 45 -6.36 8.85 -2.89
CA ARG A 45 -6.79 9.03 -4.28
C ARG A 45 -5.90 10.00 -5.06
N GLN A 46 -5.51 11.11 -4.45
CA GLN A 46 -4.62 12.09 -5.09
C GLN A 46 -3.25 11.47 -5.38
N LEU A 47 -2.64 10.80 -4.41
CA LEU A 47 -1.37 10.09 -4.58
C LEU A 47 -1.47 9.04 -5.68
N HIS A 48 -2.54 8.23 -5.69
CA HIS A 48 -2.76 7.24 -6.74
C HIS A 48 -2.96 7.87 -8.12
N TYR A 49 -3.66 9.00 -8.21
CA TYR A 49 -3.85 9.72 -9.46
C TYR A 49 -2.52 10.28 -9.99
N PHE A 50 -1.72 10.90 -9.11
CA PHE A 50 -0.45 11.51 -9.47
C PHE A 50 0.69 10.52 -9.69
N SER A 51 0.61 9.31 -9.14
CA SER A 51 1.58 8.24 -9.39
C SER A 51 1.42 7.58 -10.76
N LYS A 52 0.38 7.93 -11.52
CA LYS A 52 0.19 7.36 -12.87
C LYS A 52 1.32 7.84 -13.79
N PRO A 53 1.87 6.95 -14.62
CA PRO A 53 2.93 7.32 -15.55
C PRO A 53 2.42 8.40 -16.51
N THR A 54 3.20 9.45 -16.65
CA THR A 54 2.96 10.56 -17.57
C THR A 54 4.25 10.84 -18.35
N LYS A 55 4.14 11.53 -19.50
CA LYS A 55 5.32 11.82 -20.34
C LYS A 55 6.39 12.60 -19.60
N GLU A 56 5.97 13.48 -18.69
CA GLU A 56 6.84 14.30 -17.85
C GLU A 56 6.43 14.17 -16.38
N PRO A 57 7.39 14.09 -15.45
CA PRO A 57 7.08 14.03 -14.02
C PRO A 57 6.38 15.31 -13.57
N ARG A 58 5.18 15.14 -12.98
CA ARG A 58 4.41 16.27 -12.42
C ARG A 58 5.07 16.76 -11.14
N VAL A 59 5.45 18.03 -11.12
CA VAL A 59 5.94 18.67 -9.89
C VAL A 59 4.74 19.05 -9.03
N LEU A 60 4.76 18.57 -7.79
CA LEU A 60 3.69 18.74 -6.82
C LEU A 60 4.25 19.41 -5.56
N VAL A 61 3.35 20.07 -4.84
CA VAL A 61 3.62 20.62 -3.51
C VAL A 61 2.86 19.79 -2.49
N PHE A 62 3.61 19.25 -1.54
CA PHE A 62 3.11 18.49 -0.41
C PHE A 62 3.21 19.38 0.83
N ILE A 63 2.06 19.68 1.44
CA ILE A 63 2.01 20.38 2.72
C ILE A 63 1.86 19.33 3.82
N LEU A 64 2.83 19.26 4.72
CA LEU A 64 2.83 18.33 5.85
C LEU A 64 2.12 18.92 7.08
N LYS A 65 1.71 18.06 8.01
CA LYS A 65 1.13 18.44 9.31
C LYS A 65 2.08 19.31 10.14
N SER A 66 3.39 19.14 9.96
CA SER A 66 4.42 20.00 10.57
C SER A 66 4.41 21.44 10.04
N GLY A 67 3.70 21.71 8.94
CA GLY A 67 3.76 22.97 8.19
C GLY A 67 4.85 23.00 7.13
N GLU A 68 5.72 21.99 7.07
CA GLU A 68 6.75 21.85 6.03
C GLU A 68 6.09 21.72 4.64
N LYS A 69 6.65 22.44 3.66
CA LYS A 69 6.26 22.34 2.24
C LYS A 69 7.36 21.67 1.46
N ILE A 70 7.04 20.58 0.79
CA ILE A 70 7.98 19.81 -0.02
C ILE A 70 7.56 19.93 -1.48
N HIS A 71 8.51 20.31 -2.34
CA HIS A 71 8.33 20.40 -3.78
C HIS A 71 9.01 19.21 -4.45
N GLY A 72 8.28 18.45 -5.24
CA GLY A 72 8.84 17.29 -5.93
C GLY A 72 7.82 16.47 -6.70
N SER A 73 8.29 15.45 -7.41
CA SER A 73 7.44 14.49 -8.10
C SER A 73 7.38 13.15 -7.35
N ILE A 74 6.33 12.37 -7.58
CA ILE A 74 6.18 11.04 -6.95
C ILE A 74 7.02 10.03 -7.75
N ASP A 75 7.96 9.38 -7.08
CA ASP A 75 8.78 8.31 -7.67
C ASP A 75 8.16 6.92 -7.37
N LYS A 76 7.80 6.67 -6.10
CA LYS A 76 7.24 5.38 -5.67
C LYS A 76 6.29 5.53 -4.49
N ILE A 77 5.27 4.69 -4.43
CA ILE A 77 4.38 4.56 -3.26
C ILE A 77 4.49 3.13 -2.73
N SER A 78 4.67 2.98 -1.41
CA SER A 78 4.76 1.70 -0.70
C SER A 78 3.94 1.76 0.58
N GLY A 79 2.67 1.36 0.52
CA GLY A 79 1.74 1.47 1.65
C GLY A 79 1.51 2.93 2.03
N SER A 80 1.75 3.29 3.29
CA SER A 80 1.73 4.67 3.78
C SER A 80 3.00 5.48 3.48
N GLN A 81 4.03 4.88 2.85
CA GLN A 81 5.28 5.56 2.54
C GLN A 81 5.28 6.05 1.09
N VAL A 82 5.68 7.30 0.86
CA VAL A 82 5.80 7.92 -0.46
C VAL A 82 7.24 8.37 -0.66
N LEU A 83 7.87 7.89 -1.73
CA LEU A 83 9.17 8.34 -2.18
C LEU A 83 8.97 9.50 -3.15
N LEU A 84 9.48 10.66 -2.77
CA LEU A 84 9.49 11.86 -3.60
C LEU A 84 10.85 12.04 -4.24
N ASN A 85 10.83 12.53 -5.47
CA ASN A 85 12.00 13.07 -6.16
C ASN A 85 11.96 14.61 -6.06
N CYS A 86 12.82 15.15 -5.22
CA CYS A 86 12.98 16.57 -4.94
C CYS A 86 14.23 17.07 -5.65
N TYR A 87 14.14 17.30 -6.96
CA TYR A 87 15.24 17.71 -7.83
C TYR A 87 16.41 16.72 -7.77
N ASP A 88 17.46 17.03 -6.98
CA ASP A 88 18.68 16.22 -6.85
C ASP A 88 18.61 15.18 -5.72
N THR A 89 17.55 15.21 -4.90
CA THR A 89 17.44 14.35 -3.72
C THR A 89 16.16 13.52 -3.74
N LYS A 90 16.27 12.27 -3.29
CA LYS A 90 15.09 11.43 -3.03
C LYS A 90 14.80 11.40 -1.54
N ARG A 91 13.53 11.59 -1.17
CA ARG A 91 13.11 11.63 0.23
C ARG A 91 11.85 10.79 0.45
N TRP A 92 11.90 9.95 1.48
CA TRP A 92 10.71 9.25 1.97
C TRP A 92 9.90 10.15 2.90
N ILE A 93 8.59 10.17 2.68
CA ILE A 93 7.62 10.82 3.56
C ILE A 93 6.46 9.87 3.89
N LYS A 94 5.84 10.07 5.06
CA LYS A 94 4.62 9.36 5.43
C LYS A 94 3.41 10.06 4.81
N ALA A 95 2.59 9.31 4.06
CA ALA A 95 1.35 9.79 3.47
C ALA A 95 0.36 10.33 4.51
N ASN A 96 0.34 9.74 5.71
CA ASN A 96 -0.52 10.20 6.81
C ASN A 96 -0.07 11.54 7.43
N GLU A 97 1.13 12.02 7.10
CA GLU A 97 1.60 13.36 7.47
C GLU A 97 1.20 14.42 6.45
N ILE A 98 0.68 14.04 5.28
CA ILE A 98 0.29 14.98 4.22
C ILE A 98 -1.10 15.55 4.54
N VAL A 99 -1.18 16.87 4.61
CA VAL A 99 -2.44 17.62 4.78
C VAL A 99 -3.04 17.97 3.42
N LEU A 100 -2.21 18.41 2.48
CA LEU A 100 -2.65 18.87 1.17
C LEU A 100 -1.63 18.54 0.08
N ILE A 101 -2.13 18.16 -1.10
CA ILE A 101 -1.35 18.01 -2.33
C ILE A 101 -1.95 18.94 -3.38
N HIS A 102 -1.13 19.80 -3.97
CA HIS A 102 -1.55 20.60 -5.12
C HIS A 102 -0.45 20.67 -6.18
N HIS A 103 -0.87 20.86 -7.44
CA HIS A 103 0.02 21.04 -8.56
C HIS A 103 0.52 22.49 -8.60
N THR A 104 1.80 22.71 -8.87
CA THR A 104 2.30 24.04 -9.25
C THR A 104 1.95 24.26 -10.71
N LEU A 105 1.06 25.22 -10.98
CA LEU A 105 0.76 25.70 -12.33
C LEU A 105 2.00 26.31 -12.97
#